data_AF-A0A1B6GM00-F1
#
_entry.id   AF-A0A1B6GM00-F1
#
_cell.length_a   1.000
_cell.length_b   1.000
_cell.length_c   1.000
_cell.angle_alpha   90.00
_cell.angle_beta   90.00
_cell.angle_gamma   90.00
#
_symmetry.space_group_name_H-M   'P 1'
#
loop_
_entity.id
_entity.type
_entity.pdbx_description
1 polymer ?
#
loop_
_entity_poly.entity_id
_entity_poly.type
_entity_poly.pdbx_seq_one_letter_code
_entity_poly.pdbx_strand_id
1 'polypeptide(L)'
;MADTSTVIEGSVKFRDGKKWKSRWCVMRRLSPVADCLHLQLYRDSKDRYKQGQTKASLSLQDFLGVYSGFTLDKESNTIAIICQDVTVVLAFDTRERLIQWQVKIANNLGEDEQFLVQVSTAPARGK
;
A
#
# COMPACT_ATOMS: atom_id res chain seq x y z
N MET A 1 -22.18 13.30 5.79
CA MET A 1 -22.16 12.49 4.55
C MET A 1 -21.09 11.43 4.71
N ALA A 2 -21.43 10.16 4.54
CA ALA A 2 -20.41 9.11 4.53
C ALA A 2 -19.53 9.27 3.28
N ASP A 3 -18.21 9.33 3.47
CA ASP A 3 -17.24 9.37 2.38
C ASP A 3 -17.17 7.99 1.73
N THR A 4 -18.09 7.73 0.79
CA THR A 4 -18.21 6.45 0.06
C THR A 4 -17.00 6.14 -0.82
N SER A 5 -16.06 7.07 -0.95
CA SER A 5 -14.85 6.91 -1.76
C SER A 5 -13.72 6.21 -1.02
N THR A 6 -13.76 6.16 0.32
CA THR A 6 -12.74 5.50 1.15
C THR A 6 -12.94 3.97 1.15
N VAL A 7 -11.91 3.24 0.71
CA VAL A 7 -11.90 1.77 0.67
C VAL A 7 -11.50 1.19 2.02
N ILE A 8 -10.43 1.74 2.60
CA ILE A 8 -9.91 1.37 3.93
C ILE A 8 -9.08 2.53 4.47
N GLU A 9 -9.11 2.71 5.79
CA GLU A 9 -8.20 3.62 6.49
C GLU A 9 -7.70 3.00 7.80
N GLY A 10 -6.56 3.46 8.29
CA GLY A 10 -5.98 2.97 9.54
C GLY A 10 -4.55 3.38 9.79
N SER A 11 -4.05 3.06 10.99
CA SER A 11 -2.65 3.24 11.34
C SER A 11 -1.77 2.23 10.63
N VAL A 12 -0.77 2.72 9.89
CA VAL A 12 0.24 1.92 9.19
C VAL A 12 1.62 2.53 9.40
N LYS A 13 2.67 1.74 9.17
CA LYS A 13 4.03 2.23 8.99
C LYS A 13 4.33 2.26 7.51
N PHE A 14 4.63 3.45 6.98
CA PHE A 14 5.08 3.63 5.59
C PHE A 14 6.60 3.60 5.52
N ARG A 15 7.15 3.01 4.47
CA ARG A 15 8.59 2.95 4.23
C ARG A 15 9.08 4.19 3.48
N ASP A 16 9.82 5.05 4.17
CA ASP A 16 10.47 6.22 3.57
C ASP A 16 11.99 6.00 3.53
N GLY A 17 12.48 5.61 2.36
CA GLY A 17 13.86 5.17 2.16
C GLY A 17 14.21 4.04 3.12
N LYS A 18 15.15 4.29 4.04
CA LYS A 18 15.58 3.32 5.05
C LYS A 18 14.89 3.43 6.42
N LYS A 19 13.82 4.23 6.55
CA LYS A 19 13.11 4.43 7.83
C LYS A 19 11.62 4.12 7.73
N TRP A 20 11.07 3.49 8.78
CA TRP A 20 9.64 3.32 8.96
C TRP A 20 9.04 4.56 9.62
N LYS A 21 7.93 5.06 9.10
CA LYS A 21 7.21 6.21 9.65
C LYS A 21 5.75 5.82 9.91
N SER A 22 5.32 5.90 11.16
CA SER A 22 3.90 5.69 11.53
C SER A 22 3.04 6.85 11.01
N ARG A 23 1.95 6.53 10.32
CA ARG A 23 1.02 7.48 9.71
C ARG A 23 -0.39 6.93 9.74
N TRP A 24 -1.37 7.82 9.68
CA TRP A 24 -2.74 7.42 9.33
C TRP A 24 -2.85 7.35 7.82
N CYS A 25 -3.12 6.16 7.28
CA CYS A 25 -3.25 5.93 5.85
C CYS A 25 -4.72 5.83 5.48
N VAL A 26 -5.06 6.44 4.34
CA VAL A 26 -6.39 6.36 3.72
C VAL A 26 -6.18 5.89 2.28
N MET A 27 -6.75 4.73 1.93
CA MET A 27 -6.86 4.29 0.55
C MET A 27 -8.26 4.61 0.05
N ARG A 28 -8.34 5.35 -1.05
CA ARG A 28 -9.61 5.81 -1.62
C ARG A 28 -9.59 5.83 -3.14
N ARG A 29 -10.77 5.69 -3.74
CA ARG A 29 -11.00 6.05 -5.14
C ARG A 29 -11.25 7.56 -5.22
N LEU A 30 -10.71 8.25 -6.22
CA LEU A 30 -11.06 9.66 -6.46
C LEU A 30 -12.32 9.82 -7.31
N SER A 31 -12.72 8.78 -8.03
CA SER A 31 -13.92 8.73 -8.85
C SER A 31 -14.48 7.30 -8.89
N PRO A 32 -15.81 7.11 -9.04
CA PRO A 32 -16.42 5.78 -9.19
C PRO A 32 -15.90 4.99 -10.40
N VAL A 33 -15.39 5.68 -11.42
CA VAL A 33 -14.86 5.08 -12.67
C VAL A 33 -13.34 5.09 -12.74
N ALA A 34 -12.65 5.40 -11.63
CA ALA A 34 -11.19 5.40 -11.60
C ALA A 34 -10.65 3.96 -11.49
N ASP A 35 -9.79 3.57 -12.42
CA ASP A 35 -9.06 2.30 -12.41
C ASP A 35 -7.83 2.32 -11.50
N CYS A 36 -7.82 3.21 -10.50
CA CYS A 36 -6.69 3.36 -9.58
C CYS A 36 -7.14 3.71 -8.16
N LEU A 37 -6.27 3.37 -7.20
CA LEU A 37 -6.43 3.79 -5.81
C LEU A 37 -5.42 4.88 -5.46
N HIS A 38 -5.86 5.84 -4.66
CA HIS A 38 -4.98 6.83 -4.07
C HIS A 38 -4.69 6.45 -2.62
N LEU A 39 -3.40 6.38 -2.30
CA LEU A 39 -2.89 6.20 -0.96
C LEU A 39 -2.48 7.55 -0.39
N GLN A 40 -3.20 8.00 0.63
CA GLN A 40 -2.98 9.29 1.30
C GLN A 40 -2.49 9.07 2.73
N LEU A 41 -1.39 9.72 3.09
CA LEU A 41 -0.80 9.65 4.43
C LEU A 41 -1.02 10.94 5.19
N TYR A 42 -1.58 10.84 6.39
CA TYR A 42 -1.78 11.93 7.33
C TYR A 42 -0.90 11.72 8.56
N ARG A 43 -0.67 12.79 9.34
CA ARG A 43 0.10 12.68 10.57
C ARG A 43 -0.54 11.65 11.51
N ASP A 44 -1.85 11.76 11.71
CA ASP A 44 -2.67 10.91 12.56
C ASP A 44 -4.14 11.00 12.11
N SER A 45 -5.04 10.25 12.77
CA SER A 45 -6.47 10.24 12.44
C SER A 45 -7.16 11.58 12.69
N LYS A 46 -6.74 12.34 13.72
CA LYS A 46 -7.34 13.65 14.03
C LYS A 46 -7.04 14.65 12.92
N ASP A 47 -5.81 14.63 12.40
CA ASP A 47 -5.37 15.42 11.26
C ASP A 47 -6.24 15.12 10.02
N ARG A 48 -6.52 13.84 9.73
CA ARG A 48 -7.44 13.43 8.66
C ARG A 48 -8.86 13.98 8.84
N TYR A 49 -9.46 13.83 10.03
CA TYR A 49 -10.85 14.26 10.28
C TYR A 49 -11.02 15.78 10.27
N LYS A 50 -9.96 16.53 10.60
CA LYS A 50 -9.92 17.99 10.47
C LYS A 50 -9.62 18.46 9.04
N GLN A 51 -9.61 17.56 8.06
CA GLN A 51 -9.22 17.85 6.68
C GLN A 51 -7.82 18.46 6.57
N GLY A 52 -6.90 18.02 7.44
CA GLY A 52 -5.50 18.44 7.45
C GLY A 52 -4.76 18.05 6.17
N GLN A 53 -3.60 18.68 5.97
CA GLN A 53 -2.79 18.47 4.76
C GLN A 53 -2.14 17.07 4.76
N THR A 54 -2.26 16.37 3.64
CA THR A 54 -1.57 15.10 3.41
C THR A 54 -0.05 15.29 3.47
N LYS A 55 0.65 14.35 4.11
CA LYS A 55 2.12 14.27 4.15
C LYS A 55 2.68 13.62 2.89
N ALA A 56 1.91 12.73 2.30
CA ALA A 56 2.18 12.14 0.99
C ALA A 56 0.85 11.72 0.37
N SER A 57 0.80 11.72 -0.95
CA SER A 57 -0.32 11.20 -1.74
C SER A 57 0.29 10.48 -2.94
N LEU A 58 -0.02 9.20 -3.08
CA LEU A 58 0.51 8.34 -4.13
C LEU A 58 -0.66 7.75 -4.92
N SER A 59 -0.56 7.78 -6.24
CA SER A 59 -1.50 7.10 -7.13
C SER A 59 -0.98 5.68 -7.39
N LEU A 60 -1.81 4.68 -7.13
CA LEU A 60 -1.54 3.27 -7.40
C LEU A 60 -2.26 2.93 -8.70
N GLN A 61 -1.56 3.16 -9.81
CA GLN A 61 -2.00 2.88 -11.19
C GLN A 61 -1.21 1.68 -11.73
N ASP A 62 -1.71 1.03 -12.78
CA ASP A 62 -1.01 -0.07 -13.46
C ASP A 62 -0.52 -1.14 -12.46
N PHE A 63 -1.46 -1.66 -11.68
CA PHE A 63 -1.22 -2.67 -10.66
C PHE A 63 -0.66 -3.96 -11.27
N LEU A 64 0.45 -4.44 -10.72
CA LEU A 64 1.14 -5.66 -11.17
C LEU A 64 0.98 -6.82 -10.18
N GLY A 65 0.76 -6.52 -8.90
CA GLY A 65 0.59 -7.55 -7.87
C GLY A 65 0.82 -7.04 -6.46
N VAL A 66 0.56 -7.91 -5.47
CA VAL A 66 0.75 -7.59 -4.06
C VAL A 66 1.52 -8.71 -3.38
N TYR A 67 2.54 -8.43 -2.59
CA TYR A 67 3.27 -9.47 -1.85
C TYR A 67 3.20 -9.19 -0.35
N SER A 68 2.80 -10.15 0.47
CA SER A 68 2.64 -9.97 1.91
C SER A 68 3.39 -11.01 2.73
N GLY A 69 3.60 -10.71 4.03
CA GLY A 69 4.11 -11.68 4.99
C GLY A 69 5.64 -11.86 5.01
N PHE A 70 6.38 -10.89 4.48
CA PHE A 70 7.85 -10.89 4.55
C PHE A 70 8.37 -10.03 5.70
N THR A 71 9.60 -10.30 6.14
CA THR A 71 10.27 -9.46 7.15
C THR A 71 11.12 -8.39 6.48
N LEU A 72 10.93 -7.12 6.87
CA LEU A 72 11.74 -6.01 6.42
C LEU A 72 12.03 -5.05 7.58
N ASP A 73 13.31 -4.86 7.90
CA ASP A 73 13.76 -3.93 8.94
C ASP A 73 12.98 -4.06 10.27
N LYS A 74 12.87 -5.30 10.76
CA LYS A 74 12.19 -5.73 12.01
C LYS A 74 10.66 -5.72 11.98
N GLU A 75 10.03 -5.34 10.87
CA GLU A 75 8.59 -5.50 10.69
C GLU A 75 8.29 -6.81 9.96
N SER A 76 7.36 -7.62 10.47
CA SER A 76 7.00 -8.93 9.87
C SER A 76 5.59 -8.98 9.32
N ASN A 77 4.71 -8.06 9.73
CA ASN A 77 3.39 -7.93 9.13
C ASN A 77 3.48 -6.87 8.02
N THR A 78 4.12 -7.22 6.92
CA THR A 78 4.39 -6.29 5.81
C THR A 78 3.60 -6.65 4.57
N ILE A 79 3.35 -5.64 3.73
CA ILE A 79 2.79 -5.77 2.39
C ILE A 79 3.55 -4.85 1.43
N ALA A 80 3.85 -5.35 0.24
CA ALA A 80 4.36 -4.60 -0.89
C ALA A 80 3.27 -4.56 -1.96
N ILE A 81 2.86 -3.35 -2.35
CA ILE A 81 1.96 -3.11 -3.47
C ILE A 81 2.84 -2.70 -4.64
N ILE A 82 2.80 -3.49 -5.72
CA ILE A 82 3.68 -3.36 -6.87
C ILE A 82 2.85 -2.79 -8.02
N CYS A 83 3.20 -1.60 -8.46
CA CYS A 83 2.69 -0.95 -9.66
C CYS A 83 3.83 -0.76 -10.65
N GLN A 84 3.52 -0.49 -11.92
CA GLN A 84 4.53 -0.30 -12.97
C GLN A 84 5.60 0.75 -12.59
N ASP A 85 5.17 1.89 -12.06
CA ASP A 85 6.07 3.02 -11.78
C ASP A 85 6.41 3.20 -10.29
N VAL A 86 5.73 2.48 -9.39
CA VAL A 86 5.91 2.65 -7.95
C VAL A 86 5.70 1.35 -7.18
N THR A 87 6.58 1.09 -6.21
CA THR A 87 6.36 0.03 -5.20
C THR A 87 6.18 0.67 -3.84
N VAL A 88 5.02 0.42 -3.22
CA VAL A 88 4.71 0.92 -1.87
C VAL A 88 4.82 -0.21 -0.88
N VAL A 89 5.62 -0.02 0.16
CA VAL A 89 5.73 -0.98 1.26
C VAL A 89 5.11 -0.41 2.53
N LEU A 90 4.16 -1.15 3.10
CA LEU A 90 3.50 -0.85 4.36
C LEU A 90 3.79 -1.95 5.39
N ALA A 91 3.81 -1.59 6.66
CA ALA A 91 3.84 -2.52 7.77
C ALA A 91 2.72 -2.23 8.77
N PHE A 92 2.26 -3.29 9.44
CA PHE A 92 1.12 -3.26 10.36
C PHE A 92 1.52 -3.81 11.74
N ASP A 93 0.85 -3.32 12.78
CA ASP A 93 1.11 -3.77 14.15
C ASP A 93 0.62 -5.20 14.39
N THR A 94 -0.39 -5.65 13.65
CA THR A 94 -1.00 -6.98 13.81
C THR A 94 -1.21 -7.69 12.47
N ARG A 95 -1.28 -9.03 12.53
CA ARG A 95 -1.55 -9.88 11.37
C ARG A 95 -2.95 -9.63 10.81
N GLU A 96 -3.93 -9.41 11.69
CA GLU A 96 -5.33 -9.21 11.33
C GLU A 96 -5.48 -7.95 10.48
N ARG A 97 -4.79 -6.86 10.84
CA ARG A 97 -4.78 -5.64 10.03
C ARG A 97 -4.14 -5.88 8.67
N LEU A 98 -3.01 -6.58 8.61
CA LEU A 98 -2.38 -6.94 7.34
C LEU A 98 -3.37 -7.68 6.43
N ILE A 99 -4.05 -8.71 6.94
CA ILE A 99 -5.03 -9.51 6.17
C ILE A 99 -6.19 -8.63 5.70
N GLN A 100 -6.74 -7.77 6.56
CA GLN A 100 -7.81 -6.85 6.18
C GLN A 100 -7.39 -5.92 5.03
N TRP A 101 -6.17 -5.37 5.10
CA TRP A 101 -5.63 -4.51 4.05
C TRP A 101 -5.40 -5.27 2.75
N GLN A 102 -4.81 -6.47 2.81
CA GLN A 102 -4.60 -7.32 1.64
C GLN A 102 -5.92 -7.62 0.91
N VAL A 103 -6.96 -8.04 1.63
CA VAL A 103 -8.28 -8.34 1.05
C VAL A 103 -8.91 -7.08 0.45
N LYS A 104 -8.78 -5.92 1.11
CA LYS A 104 -9.30 -4.66 0.56
C LYS A 104 -8.53 -4.18 -0.66
N ILE A 105 -7.23 -4.41 -0.73
CA ILE A 105 -6.43 -4.06 -1.91
C ILE A 105 -6.82 -4.96 -3.09
N ALA A 106 -6.85 -6.28 -2.91
CA ALA A 106 -7.19 -7.23 -3.96
C ALA A 106 -8.59 -6.96 -4.56
N ASN A 107 -9.59 -6.73 -3.71
CA ASN A 107 -10.96 -6.39 -4.14
C ASN A 107 -11.10 -5.08 -4.94
N ASN A 108 -10.07 -4.23 -4.95
CA ASN A 108 -10.15 -2.89 -5.53
C ASN A 108 -9.09 -2.57 -6.59
N LEU A 109 -7.95 -3.27 -6.61
CA LEU A 109 -6.93 -3.16 -7.65
C LEU A 109 -6.87 -4.40 -8.57
N GLY A 110 -7.50 -5.51 -8.17
CA GLY A 110 -7.44 -6.78 -8.88
C GLY A 110 -6.81 -7.89 -8.05
N GLU A 111 -7.12 -9.12 -8.41
CA GLU A 111 -6.46 -10.31 -7.86
C GLU A 111 -5.18 -10.61 -8.66
N ASP A 112 -4.16 -11.10 -7.96
CA ASP A 112 -2.90 -11.54 -8.56
C ASP A 112 -2.61 -12.99 -8.20
N GLU A 113 -1.94 -13.69 -9.11
CA GLU A 113 -1.37 -15.01 -8.85
C GLU A 113 0.14 -14.89 -8.61
N GLN A 114 0.61 -15.55 -7.55
CA GLN A 114 2.01 -15.46 -7.14
C GLN A 114 2.66 -16.83 -7.22
N PHE A 115 3.76 -16.89 -7.97
CA PHE A 115 4.56 -18.10 -8.12
C PHE A 115 5.96 -17.81 -7.58
N LEU A 116 6.39 -18.59 -6.59
CA LEU A 116 7.76 -18.55 -6.12
C LEU A 116 8.64 -19.29 -7.13
N VAL A 117 9.46 -18.55 -7.87
CA VAL A 117 10.32 -19.10 -8.93
C VAL A 117 11.79 -18.76 -8.68
N GLN A 118 12.67 -19.60 -9.18
CA GLN A 118 14.11 -19.34 -9.23
C GLN A 118 14.50 -18.95 -10.65
N VAL A 119 15.10 -17.77 -10.80
CA VAL A 119 15.63 -17.31 -12.10
C VAL A 119 16.91 -18.10 -12.41
N SER A 120 16.95 -18.81 -13.55
CA SER A 120 18.07 -19.68 -13.93
C SER A 120 19.28 -18.90 -14.43
N THR A 121 19.06 -17.84 -15.18
CA THR A 121 20.08 -16.95 -15.72
C THR A 121 19.53 -15.53 -15.75
N ALA A 122 20.38 -14.55 -15.46
CA ALA A 122 20.05 -13.13 -15.62
C ALA A 122 20.85 -12.57 -16.80
N PRO A 123 20.29 -11.64 -17.60
CA PRO A 123 21.06 -10.92 -18.60
C PRO A 123 22.30 -10.26 -17.97
N ALA A 124 23.37 -10.09 -18.76
CA ALA A 124 24.49 -9.27 -18.32
C ALA A 124 23.98 -7.88 -17.92
N ARG A 125 24.48 -7.32 -16.81
CA ARG A 125 24.06 -5.97 -16.37
C ARG A 125 24.26 -5.00 -17.53
N GLY A 126 23.21 -4.26 -17.89
CA GLY A 126 23.32 -3.13 -18.80
C GLY A 126 24.37 -2.14 -18.26
N LYS A 127 25.19 -1.60 -19.16
CA LYS A 127 26.19 -0.58 -18.84
C LYS A 127 25.53 0.70 -18.36
#